data_AF-A0A7J3XKA3-F1
#
_entry.id   AF-A0A7J3XKA3-F1
#
_cell.length_a   1.000
_cell.length_b   1.000
_cell.length_c   1.000
_cell.angle_alpha   90.00
_cell.angle_beta   90.00
_cell.angle_gamma   90.00
#
_symmetry.space_group_name_H-M   'P 1'
#
loop_
_entity.id
_entity.type
_entity.pdbx_description
1 polymer ?
#
loop_
_entity_poly.entity_id
_entity_poly.type
_entity_poly.pdbx_seq_one_letter_code
_entity_poly.pdbx_strand_id
1 'polypeptide(L)'
;MKLLKDENNFEERLIASLLYRIDKEQDKIHDVYDVAWGLFVLKSIGRSHERLCDEARQIISRLEKMNSEDLSDFLYDYRRAVGVALLIYLMGTKGLGLSEKKLCEICEILVMHSKSSKIGELIGVTFLLLRRLGNKRVEEEIRSLMFEIRELGLKDPAFNLADLMYIAFFSAIIDDQFYRETLELMHKNEHLLTYIEDDPEKLALFLYAVSKVTSSQDRSLTEWCRDQRERVAKILRCFLVEDYLTLSDNFSFVNALIKAVQGLEEHPIVKEIKNGEAVIDLQKISFPFPRLDLVSKMILALYEAGYLRPFTLSKKEADAYRQIRAELSGYRRVRKYELAFVLASSILFILLLPIIIIHVPSIMANLVTTILSLWSFYVILYITLIVFIVILISSIWKRGYITSLDLRKMIEEIIRLIRSGG
;
A
#
# COMPACT_ATOMS: atom_id res chain seq x y z
N MET A 1 20.40 15.12 -10.61
CA MET A 1 18.99 15.57 -10.78
C MET A 1 18.31 14.91 -12.01
N LYS A 2 18.68 13.68 -12.41
CA LYS A 2 18.05 12.92 -13.53
C LYS A 2 17.19 11.72 -13.08
N LEU A 3 17.31 11.26 -11.83
CA LEU A 3 16.58 10.09 -11.29
C LEU A 3 15.06 10.28 -11.11
N LEU A 4 14.57 11.52 -11.01
CA LEU A 4 13.14 11.80 -10.77
C LEU A 4 12.25 11.67 -12.01
N LYS A 5 12.83 11.53 -13.22
CA LYS A 5 12.06 11.33 -14.46
C LYS A 5 11.83 9.85 -14.80
N ASP A 6 12.61 8.93 -14.24
CA ASP A 6 12.52 7.48 -14.53
C ASP A 6 11.46 6.75 -13.69
N GLU A 7 11.07 7.30 -12.53
CA GLU A 7 10.09 6.64 -11.65
C GLU A 7 8.73 6.41 -12.33
N ASN A 8 8.25 7.34 -13.15
CA ASN A 8 6.98 7.16 -13.87
C ASN A 8 7.08 6.07 -14.96
N ASN A 9 8.29 5.79 -15.48
CA ASN A 9 8.51 4.77 -16.51
C ASN A 9 8.63 3.37 -15.89
N PHE A 10 9.13 3.28 -14.65
CA PHE A 10 9.29 2.03 -13.91
C PHE A 10 7.96 1.29 -13.71
N GLU A 11 6.94 2.00 -13.24
CA GLU A 11 5.63 1.42 -12.91
C GLU A 11 4.89 0.94 -14.17
N GLU A 12 4.92 1.74 -15.23
CA GLU A 12 4.32 1.41 -16.51
C GLU A 12 4.99 0.19 -17.16
N ARG A 13 6.31 0.07 -17.06
CA ARG A 13 7.06 -1.11 -17.54
C ARG A 13 6.73 -2.38 -16.78
N LEU A 14 6.58 -2.31 -15.46
CA LEU A 14 6.21 -3.46 -14.64
C LEU A 14 4.79 -3.93 -14.96
N ILE A 15 3.84 -3.00 -15.05
CA ILE A 15 2.45 -3.31 -15.42
C ILE A 15 2.38 -3.84 -16.86
N ALA A 16 3.11 -3.24 -17.82
CA ALA A 16 3.16 -3.73 -19.19
C ALA A 16 3.76 -5.13 -19.30
N SER A 17 4.79 -5.44 -18.50
CA SER A 17 5.38 -6.78 -18.46
C SER A 17 4.41 -7.82 -17.91
N LEU A 18 3.65 -7.45 -16.87
CA LEU A 18 2.57 -8.28 -16.32
C LEU A 18 1.50 -8.58 -17.38
N LEU A 19 0.99 -7.54 -18.06
CA LEU A 19 -0.04 -7.67 -19.09
C LEU A 19 0.44 -8.47 -20.30
N TYR A 20 1.67 -8.22 -20.78
CA TYR A 20 2.25 -8.91 -21.93
C TYR A 20 2.36 -10.43 -21.69
N ARG A 21 2.79 -10.86 -20.50
CA ARG A 21 2.94 -12.28 -20.20
C ARG A 21 1.58 -12.98 -20.13
N ILE A 22 0.62 -12.35 -19.46
CA ILE A 22 -0.76 -12.83 -19.38
C ILE A 22 -1.39 -13.00 -20.77
N ASP A 23 -1.18 -12.05 -21.69
CA ASP A 23 -1.75 -12.10 -23.04
C ASP A 23 -1.22 -13.23 -23.90
N LYS A 24 -0.04 -13.77 -23.56
CA LYS A 24 0.72 -14.73 -24.36
C LYS A 24 0.52 -16.19 -23.95
N GLU A 25 0.11 -16.47 -22.71
CA GLU A 25 -0.10 -17.85 -22.23
C GLU A 25 -1.29 -18.50 -22.95
N GLN A 26 -1.06 -19.67 -23.57
CA GLN A 26 -2.01 -20.34 -24.47
C GLN A 26 -2.89 -21.38 -23.76
N ASP A 27 -2.48 -21.91 -22.60
CA ASP A 27 -3.26 -22.91 -21.83
C ASP A 27 -3.66 -22.42 -20.43
N LYS A 28 -4.69 -21.58 -20.43
CA LYS A 28 -5.05 -20.72 -19.30
C LYS A 28 -5.70 -21.46 -18.12
N ILE A 29 -6.07 -22.73 -18.30
CA ILE A 29 -6.61 -23.53 -17.19
C ILE A 29 -5.49 -24.00 -16.26
N HIS A 30 -4.29 -24.23 -16.80
CA HIS A 30 -3.10 -24.56 -16.03
C HIS A 30 -2.45 -23.31 -15.41
N ASP A 31 -2.68 -22.13 -16.01
CA ASP A 31 -2.17 -20.84 -15.54
C ASP A 31 -3.16 -20.03 -14.67
N VAL A 32 -4.22 -20.67 -14.15
CA VAL A 32 -5.25 -20.00 -13.31
C VAL A 32 -4.65 -19.22 -12.13
N TYR A 33 -3.52 -19.68 -11.60
CA TYR A 33 -2.77 -19.03 -10.53
C TYR A 33 -2.24 -17.65 -10.94
N ASP A 34 -1.59 -17.59 -12.10
CA ASP A 34 -0.97 -16.40 -12.66
C ASP A 34 -2.06 -15.39 -13.12
N VAL A 35 -3.14 -15.90 -13.72
CA VAL A 35 -4.35 -15.12 -14.03
C VAL A 35 -4.95 -14.48 -12.77
N ALA A 36 -5.09 -15.24 -11.69
CA ALA A 36 -5.69 -14.76 -10.44
C ALA A 36 -4.86 -13.66 -9.78
N TRP A 37 -3.54 -13.85 -9.69
CA TRP A 37 -2.63 -12.85 -9.14
C TRP A 37 -2.56 -11.60 -10.00
N GLY A 38 -2.53 -11.73 -11.33
CA GLY A 38 -2.60 -10.61 -12.27
C GLY A 38 -3.90 -9.81 -12.12
N LEU A 39 -5.04 -10.50 -12.03
CA LEU A 39 -6.34 -9.85 -11.79
C LEU A 39 -6.38 -9.17 -10.42
N PHE A 40 -5.76 -9.78 -9.39
CA PHE A 40 -5.69 -9.19 -8.06
C PHE A 40 -4.92 -7.87 -8.06
N VAL A 41 -3.75 -7.83 -8.70
CA VAL A 41 -2.96 -6.61 -8.89
C VAL A 41 -3.80 -5.53 -9.55
N LEU A 42 -4.34 -5.83 -10.74
CA LEU A 42 -5.08 -4.86 -11.54
C LEU A 42 -6.26 -4.29 -10.77
N LYS A 43 -7.03 -5.15 -10.11
CA LYS A 43 -8.16 -4.73 -9.29
C LYS A 43 -7.73 -3.84 -8.13
N SER A 44 -6.63 -4.18 -7.46
CA SER A 44 -6.11 -3.41 -6.31
C SER A 44 -5.59 -2.04 -6.70
N ILE A 45 -5.07 -1.89 -7.92
CA ILE A 45 -4.63 -0.60 -8.48
C ILE A 45 -5.73 0.18 -9.21
N GLY A 46 -6.98 -0.31 -9.17
CA GLY A 46 -8.14 0.34 -9.78
C GLY A 46 -8.20 0.23 -11.31
N ARG A 47 -7.53 -0.77 -11.90
CA ARG A 47 -7.60 -1.07 -13.34
C ARG A 47 -8.47 -2.31 -13.58
N SER A 48 -9.13 -2.36 -14.72
CA SER A 48 -9.87 -3.53 -15.19
C SER A 48 -9.30 -4.00 -16.52
N HIS A 49 -9.19 -5.31 -16.69
CA HIS A 49 -8.79 -5.92 -17.96
C HIS A 49 -9.86 -6.92 -18.37
N GLU A 50 -10.75 -6.50 -19.27
CA GLU A 50 -11.96 -7.24 -19.64
C GLU A 50 -11.63 -8.66 -20.11
N ARG A 51 -10.59 -8.81 -20.92
CA ARG A 51 -10.08 -10.11 -21.38
C ARG A 51 -9.71 -11.06 -20.24
N LEU A 52 -9.09 -10.54 -19.17
CA LEU A 52 -8.73 -11.36 -17.99
C LEU A 52 -9.97 -11.78 -17.20
N CYS A 53 -10.95 -10.89 -17.10
CA CYS A 53 -12.24 -11.22 -16.50
C CYS A 53 -12.96 -12.30 -17.32
N ASP A 54 -12.90 -12.24 -18.65
CA ASP A 54 -13.48 -13.26 -19.52
C ASP A 54 -12.77 -14.61 -19.38
N GLU A 55 -11.44 -14.61 -19.28
CA GLU A 55 -10.65 -15.81 -19.02
C GLU A 55 -11.00 -16.44 -17.68
N ALA A 56 -11.09 -15.65 -16.62
CA ALA A 56 -11.53 -16.11 -15.31
C ALA A 56 -12.95 -16.71 -15.37
N ARG A 57 -13.89 -16.09 -16.10
CA ARG A 57 -15.23 -16.67 -16.33
C ARG A 57 -15.17 -17.99 -17.09
N GLN A 58 -14.32 -18.12 -18.09
CA GLN A 58 -14.16 -19.35 -18.85
C GLN A 58 -13.59 -20.48 -18.00
N ILE A 59 -12.58 -20.19 -17.16
CA ILE A 59 -12.01 -21.17 -16.21
C ILE A 59 -13.11 -21.66 -15.28
N ILE A 60 -13.86 -20.75 -14.64
CA ILE A 60 -14.92 -21.13 -13.71
C ILE A 60 -16.07 -21.88 -14.41
N SER A 61 -16.44 -21.49 -15.64
CA SER A 61 -17.44 -22.21 -16.43
C SER A 61 -17.03 -23.66 -16.74
N ARG A 62 -15.72 -23.93 -16.88
CA ARG A 62 -15.21 -25.30 -17.03
C ARG A 62 -15.29 -26.06 -15.70
N LEU A 63 -14.90 -25.45 -14.58
CA LEU A 63 -15.02 -26.08 -13.24
C LEU A 63 -16.47 -26.44 -12.90
N GLU A 64 -17.43 -25.61 -13.30
CA GLU A 64 -18.86 -25.86 -13.10
C GLU A 64 -19.30 -27.16 -13.81
N LYS A 65 -18.65 -27.53 -14.92
CA LYS A 65 -18.95 -28.74 -15.71
C LYS A 65 -18.18 -29.98 -15.25
N MET A 66 -17.16 -29.83 -14.41
CA MET A 66 -16.39 -30.96 -13.89
C MET A 66 -17.23 -31.78 -12.91
N ASN A 67 -17.08 -33.09 -12.96
CA ASN A 67 -17.60 -33.96 -11.91
C ASN A 67 -16.75 -33.77 -10.62
N SER A 68 -17.16 -34.41 -9.53
CA SER A 68 -16.53 -34.22 -8.22
C SER A 68 -15.08 -34.73 -8.16
N GLU A 69 -14.80 -35.84 -8.82
CA GLU A 69 -13.49 -36.48 -8.87
C GLU A 69 -12.50 -35.64 -9.70
N ASP A 70 -12.88 -35.24 -10.92
CA ASP A 70 -12.09 -34.37 -11.80
C ASP A 70 -11.79 -33.02 -11.14
N LEU A 71 -12.77 -32.46 -10.40
CA LEU A 71 -12.60 -31.20 -9.68
C LEU A 71 -11.60 -31.35 -8.53
N SER A 72 -11.70 -32.44 -7.77
CA SER A 72 -10.76 -32.75 -6.69
C SER A 72 -9.35 -32.92 -7.23
N ASP A 73 -9.18 -33.67 -8.31
CA ASP A 73 -7.88 -33.89 -8.97
C ASP A 73 -7.31 -32.58 -9.54
N PHE A 74 -8.17 -31.72 -10.10
CA PHE A 74 -7.76 -30.42 -10.58
C PHE A 74 -7.26 -29.51 -9.44
N LEU A 75 -7.98 -29.48 -8.32
CA LEU A 75 -7.66 -28.64 -7.15
C LEU A 75 -6.58 -29.25 -6.23
N TYR A 76 -6.14 -30.48 -6.48
CA TYR A 76 -5.03 -31.09 -5.76
C TYR A 76 -3.71 -30.31 -5.95
N ASP A 77 -3.53 -29.71 -7.14
CA ASP A 77 -2.45 -28.75 -7.37
C ASP A 77 -2.74 -27.45 -6.61
N TYR A 78 -1.92 -27.15 -5.61
CA TYR A 78 -2.13 -26.01 -4.72
C TYR A 78 -2.18 -24.68 -5.48
N ARG A 79 -1.44 -24.52 -6.59
CA ARG A 79 -1.47 -23.27 -7.38
C ARG A 79 -2.82 -23.08 -8.03
N ARG A 80 -3.43 -24.17 -8.53
CA ARG A 80 -4.77 -24.14 -9.10
C ARG A 80 -5.81 -23.85 -8.04
N ALA A 81 -5.70 -24.49 -6.88
CA ALA A 81 -6.56 -24.22 -5.73
C ALA A 81 -6.51 -22.75 -5.29
N VAL A 82 -5.30 -22.18 -5.14
CA VAL A 82 -5.11 -20.77 -4.79
C VAL A 82 -5.70 -19.85 -5.85
N GLY A 83 -5.42 -20.12 -7.13
CA GLY A 83 -5.95 -19.35 -8.25
C GLY A 83 -7.48 -19.31 -8.26
N VAL A 84 -8.13 -20.47 -8.14
CA VAL A 84 -9.59 -20.57 -8.09
C VAL A 84 -10.18 -19.83 -6.89
N ALA A 85 -9.61 -20.02 -5.69
CA ALA A 85 -10.07 -19.34 -4.49
C ALA A 85 -9.95 -17.81 -4.61
N LEU A 86 -8.82 -17.33 -5.15
CA LEU A 86 -8.60 -15.91 -5.44
C LEU A 86 -9.59 -15.37 -6.48
N LEU A 87 -9.85 -16.09 -7.59
CA LEU A 87 -10.80 -15.63 -8.60
C LEU A 87 -12.22 -15.50 -8.05
N ILE A 88 -12.67 -16.50 -7.27
CA ILE A 88 -13.98 -16.45 -6.60
C ILE A 88 -14.03 -15.27 -5.63
N TYR A 89 -12.97 -15.07 -4.85
CA TYR A 89 -12.86 -13.88 -4.01
C TYR A 89 -12.91 -12.61 -4.87
N LEU A 90 -12.14 -12.45 -5.93
CA LEU A 90 -12.07 -11.18 -6.67
C LEU A 90 -13.36 -10.87 -7.41
N MET A 91 -13.95 -11.84 -8.12
CA MET A 91 -15.07 -11.59 -9.02
C MET A 91 -16.44 -11.81 -8.37
N GLY A 92 -16.48 -12.57 -7.27
CA GLY A 92 -17.72 -12.97 -6.61
C GLY A 92 -18.50 -14.02 -7.39
N THR A 93 -19.37 -14.74 -6.69
CA THR A 93 -20.13 -15.88 -7.23
C THR A 93 -21.04 -15.48 -8.41
N LYS A 94 -21.77 -14.36 -8.28
CA LYS A 94 -22.64 -13.83 -9.34
C LYS A 94 -21.87 -13.41 -10.59
N GLY A 95 -20.69 -12.82 -10.44
CA GLY A 95 -19.86 -12.36 -11.56
C GLY A 95 -19.24 -13.51 -12.38
N LEU A 96 -19.21 -14.70 -11.78
CA LEU A 96 -18.63 -15.92 -12.35
C LEU A 96 -19.68 -16.93 -12.83
N GLY A 97 -20.95 -16.75 -12.50
CA GLY A 97 -22.00 -17.72 -12.84
C GLY A 97 -21.86 -19.08 -12.13
N LEU A 98 -21.17 -19.12 -11.00
CA LEU A 98 -20.91 -20.35 -10.23
C LEU A 98 -22.15 -20.73 -9.41
N SER A 99 -22.57 -22.00 -9.44
CA SER A 99 -23.70 -22.46 -8.62
C SER A 99 -23.32 -22.56 -7.14
N GLU A 100 -24.31 -22.41 -6.26
CA GLU A 100 -24.10 -22.57 -4.81
C GLU A 100 -23.60 -23.97 -4.45
N LYS A 101 -24.14 -25.00 -5.12
CA LYS A 101 -23.70 -26.39 -4.95
C LYS A 101 -22.21 -26.54 -5.29
N LYS A 102 -21.79 -26.04 -6.45
CA LYS A 102 -20.39 -26.13 -6.89
C LYS A 102 -19.46 -25.30 -6.01
N LEU A 103 -19.91 -24.14 -5.54
CA LEU A 103 -19.15 -23.34 -4.58
C LEU A 103 -18.90 -24.09 -3.27
N CYS A 104 -19.92 -24.73 -2.71
CA CYS A 104 -19.76 -25.55 -1.50
C CYS A 104 -18.75 -26.67 -1.72
N GLU A 105 -18.85 -27.38 -2.85
CA GLU A 105 -17.92 -28.45 -3.21
C GLU A 105 -16.46 -27.95 -3.31
N ILE A 106 -16.24 -26.81 -3.99
CA ILE A 106 -14.92 -26.17 -4.05
C ILE A 106 -14.42 -25.81 -2.65
N CYS A 107 -15.26 -25.20 -1.80
CA CYS A 107 -14.86 -24.83 -0.44
C CYS A 107 -14.48 -26.05 0.42
N GLU A 108 -15.22 -27.16 0.31
CA GLU A 108 -14.91 -28.40 1.03
C GLU A 108 -13.55 -28.97 0.60
N ILE A 109 -13.28 -29.01 -0.72
CA ILE A 109 -12.00 -29.47 -1.27
C ILE A 109 -10.84 -28.57 -0.80
N LEU A 110 -11.01 -27.24 -0.86
CA LEU A 110 -9.99 -26.28 -0.42
C LEU A 110 -9.65 -26.45 1.07
N VAL A 111 -10.66 -26.68 1.92
CA VAL A 111 -10.48 -26.88 3.36
C VAL A 111 -9.77 -28.21 3.63
N MET A 112 -10.15 -29.27 2.92
CA MET A 112 -9.51 -30.57 3.02
C MET A 112 -8.02 -30.48 2.64
N HIS A 113 -7.71 -29.86 1.51
CA HIS A 113 -6.32 -29.68 1.05
C HIS A 113 -5.52 -28.74 1.94
N SER A 114 -6.14 -27.70 2.52
CA SER A 114 -5.49 -26.84 3.51
C SER A 114 -5.02 -27.64 4.73
N LYS A 115 -5.86 -28.56 5.23
CA LYS A 115 -5.52 -29.43 6.37
C LYS A 115 -4.41 -30.42 6.06
N SER A 116 -4.43 -31.03 4.87
CA SER A 116 -3.47 -32.08 4.51
C SER A 116 -2.11 -31.54 4.10
N SER A 117 -2.08 -30.42 3.36
CA SER A 117 -0.84 -29.85 2.81
C SER A 117 -0.12 -28.91 3.76
N LYS A 118 -0.87 -28.23 4.64
CA LYS A 118 -0.35 -27.17 5.54
C LYS A 118 0.35 -26.01 4.81
N ILE A 119 0.07 -25.81 3.52
CA ILE A 119 0.61 -24.70 2.73
C ILE A 119 -0.08 -23.38 3.15
N GLY A 120 0.69 -22.41 3.60
CA GLY A 120 0.20 -21.14 4.14
C GLY A 120 -0.51 -20.27 3.12
N GLU A 121 -0.09 -20.30 1.85
CA GLU A 121 -0.79 -19.59 0.77
C GLU A 121 -2.21 -20.11 0.58
N LEU A 122 -2.37 -21.44 0.54
CA LEU A 122 -3.68 -22.09 0.41
C LEU A 122 -4.56 -21.86 1.64
N ILE A 123 -3.98 -21.97 2.85
CA ILE A 123 -4.69 -21.69 4.10
C ILE A 123 -5.20 -20.24 4.11
N GLY A 124 -4.33 -19.28 3.81
CA GLY A 124 -4.65 -17.86 3.87
C GLY A 124 -5.69 -17.43 2.83
N VAL A 125 -5.60 -17.92 1.59
CA VAL A 125 -6.63 -17.62 0.56
C VAL A 125 -7.96 -18.31 0.87
N THR A 126 -7.93 -19.52 1.43
CA THR A 126 -9.15 -20.22 1.85
C THR A 126 -9.85 -19.46 2.97
N PHE A 127 -9.08 -18.97 3.96
CA PHE A 127 -9.60 -18.08 5.01
C PHE A 127 -10.22 -16.81 4.42
N LEU A 128 -9.52 -16.14 3.51
CA LEU A 128 -10.00 -14.93 2.83
C LEU A 128 -11.34 -15.17 2.12
N LEU A 129 -11.45 -16.28 1.38
CA LEU A 129 -12.68 -16.66 0.67
C LEU A 129 -13.82 -16.96 1.64
N LEU A 130 -13.61 -17.82 2.64
CA LEU A 130 -14.63 -18.21 3.61
C LEU A 130 -15.17 -16.99 4.39
N ARG A 131 -14.27 -16.07 4.76
CA ARG A 131 -14.66 -14.82 5.43
C ARG A 131 -15.59 -13.99 4.55
N ARG A 132 -15.31 -13.90 3.25
CA ARG A 132 -16.16 -13.20 2.29
C ARG A 132 -17.53 -13.87 2.11
N LEU A 133 -17.59 -15.19 2.19
CA LEU A 133 -18.83 -15.96 2.08
C LEU A 133 -19.65 -16.00 3.38
N GLY A 134 -19.06 -15.64 4.52
CA GLY A 134 -19.74 -15.61 5.81
C GLY A 134 -19.94 -17.00 6.46
N ASN A 135 -19.17 -18.02 6.04
CA ASN A 135 -19.29 -19.37 6.57
C ASN A 135 -18.49 -19.56 7.87
N LYS A 136 -19.09 -19.18 9.00
CA LYS A 136 -18.42 -19.12 10.32
C LYS A 136 -17.85 -20.45 10.81
N ARG A 137 -18.56 -21.56 10.61
CA ARG A 137 -18.15 -22.88 11.15
C ARG A 137 -16.86 -23.37 10.49
N VAL A 138 -16.79 -23.28 9.16
CA VAL A 138 -15.63 -23.72 8.39
C VAL A 138 -14.46 -22.73 8.54
N GLU A 139 -14.77 -21.44 8.74
CA GLU A 139 -13.76 -20.42 9.06
C GLU A 139 -12.98 -20.76 10.34
N GLU A 140 -13.64 -21.23 11.40
CA GLU A 140 -12.97 -21.58 12.68
C GLU A 140 -11.95 -22.71 12.52
N GLU A 141 -12.26 -23.70 11.69
CA GLU A 141 -11.33 -24.82 11.41
C GLU A 141 -10.05 -24.32 10.71
N ILE A 142 -10.20 -23.44 9.72
CA ILE A 142 -9.05 -22.82 9.04
C ILE A 142 -8.29 -21.89 9.98
N ARG A 143 -9.00 -21.13 10.83
CA ARG A 143 -8.36 -20.25 11.81
C ARG A 143 -7.48 -21.01 12.80
N SER A 144 -7.89 -22.21 13.20
CA SER A 144 -7.06 -23.11 14.02
C SER A 144 -5.73 -23.47 13.31
N LEU A 145 -5.80 -23.84 12.02
CA LEU A 145 -4.60 -24.12 11.21
C LEU A 145 -3.69 -22.89 11.11
N MET A 146 -4.27 -21.69 10.95
CA MET A 146 -3.48 -20.45 10.89
C MET A 146 -2.65 -20.25 12.16
N PHE A 147 -3.22 -20.51 13.34
CA PHE A 147 -2.50 -20.45 14.60
C PHE A 147 -1.40 -21.52 14.69
N GLU A 148 -1.66 -22.75 14.22
CA GLU A 148 -0.64 -23.79 14.15
C GLU A 148 0.56 -23.38 13.29
N ILE A 149 0.31 -22.86 12.09
CA ILE A 149 1.38 -22.37 11.19
C ILE A 149 2.14 -21.19 11.81
N ARG A 150 1.47 -20.31 12.58
CA ARG A 150 2.15 -19.23 13.30
C ARG A 150 3.17 -19.77 14.29
N GLU A 151 2.78 -20.72 15.12
CA GLU A 151 3.71 -21.33 16.09
C GLU A 151 4.89 -22.02 15.39
N LEU A 152 4.64 -22.72 14.28
CA LEU A 152 5.69 -23.35 13.46
C LEU A 152 6.62 -22.31 12.82
N GLY A 153 6.06 -21.24 12.24
CA GLY A 153 6.80 -20.15 11.61
C GLY A 153 7.69 -19.37 12.57
N LEU A 154 7.27 -19.24 13.84
CA LEU A 154 8.07 -18.58 14.87
C LEU A 154 9.15 -19.49 15.47
N LYS A 155 8.87 -20.80 15.57
CA LYS A 155 9.80 -21.79 16.13
C LYS A 155 10.88 -22.23 15.13
N ASP A 156 10.49 -22.38 13.87
CA ASP A 156 11.36 -22.85 12.78
C ASP A 156 11.19 -21.97 11.53
N PRO A 157 11.72 -20.72 11.59
CA PRO A 157 11.52 -19.71 10.56
C PRO A 157 12.19 -20.04 9.22
N ALA A 158 13.23 -20.89 9.21
CA ALA A 158 13.92 -21.27 7.99
C ALA A 158 12.99 -21.99 7.00
N PHE A 159 12.04 -22.78 7.51
CA PHE A 159 11.14 -23.59 6.68
C PHE A 159 9.71 -23.03 6.61
N ASN A 160 9.20 -22.45 7.70
CA ASN A 160 7.76 -22.16 7.83
C ASN A 160 7.42 -20.66 7.79
N LEU A 161 8.42 -19.77 7.74
CA LEU A 161 8.17 -18.32 7.78
C LEU A 161 7.44 -17.83 6.52
N ALA A 162 7.70 -18.43 5.35
CA ALA A 162 7.00 -18.09 4.11
C ALA A 162 5.48 -18.33 4.26
N ASP A 163 5.10 -19.49 4.80
CA ASP A 163 3.70 -19.85 5.02
C ASP A 163 3.02 -18.91 6.02
N LEU A 164 3.69 -18.55 7.12
CA LEU A 164 3.22 -17.54 8.05
C LEU A 164 3.03 -16.17 7.35
N MET A 165 3.96 -15.78 6.48
CA MET A 165 3.87 -14.52 5.73
C MET A 165 2.70 -14.49 4.75
N TYR A 166 2.39 -15.62 4.11
CA TYR A 166 1.20 -15.74 3.29
C TYR A 166 -0.09 -15.56 4.09
N ILE A 167 -0.19 -16.23 5.23
CA ILE A 167 -1.37 -16.13 6.09
C ILE A 167 -1.53 -14.69 6.61
N ALA A 168 -0.44 -14.07 7.06
CA ALA A 168 -0.45 -12.67 7.49
C ALA A 168 -0.86 -11.72 6.35
N PHE A 169 -0.35 -11.93 5.14
CA PHE A 169 -0.72 -11.17 3.94
C PHE A 169 -2.22 -11.25 3.67
N PHE A 170 -2.80 -12.46 3.62
CA PHE A 170 -4.21 -12.63 3.33
C PHE A 170 -5.12 -12.08 4.45
N SER A 171 -4.73 -12.26 5.71
CA SER A 171 -5.41 -11.65 6.85
C SER A 171 -5.36 -10.12 6.82
N ALA A 172 -4.27 -9.53 6.32
CA ALA A 172 -4.13 -8.09 6.19
C ALA A 172 -5.03 -7.46 5.11
N ILE A 173 -5.44 -8.24 4.09
CA ILE A 173 -6.39 -7.77 3.05
C ILE A 173 -7.75 -7.40 3.66
N ILE A 174 -8.20 -8.17 4.65
CA ILE A 174 -9.51 -8.00 5.33
C ILE A 174 -9.39 -7.37 6.72
N ASP A 175 -8.21 -6.84 7.05
CA ASP A 175 -7.88 -6.25 8.35
C ASP A 175 -8.22 -7.16 9.56
N ASP A 176 -7.98 -8.47 9.45
CA ASP A 176 -8.21 -9.42 10.55
C ASP A 176 -7.16 -9.28 11.66
N GLN A 177 -7.55 -9.45 12.92
CA GLN A 177 -6.63 -9.28 14.06
C GLN A 177 -5.39 -10.19 13.99
N PHE A 178 -5.49 -11.35 13.34
CA PHE A 178 -4.41 -12.32 13.22
C PHE A 178 -3.09 -11.72 12.66
N TYR A 179 -3.16 -10.88 11.62
CA TYR A 179 -1.93 -10.33 11.03
C TYR A 179 -1.26 -9.31 11.97
N ARG A 180 -2.05 -8.54 12.72
CA ARG A 180 -1.52 -7.56 13.69
C ARG A 180 -0.80 -8.27 14.83
N GLU A 181 -1.40 -9.31 15.40
CA GLU A 181 -0.77 -10.14 16.43
C GLU A 181 0.51 -10.81 15.92
N THR A 182 0.50 -11.26 14.66
CA THR A 182 1.69 -11.84 14.02
C THR A 182 2.81 -10.82 13.93
N LEU A 183 2.51 -9.58 13.50
CA LEU A 183 3.49 -8.49 13.45
C LEU A 183 3.98 -8.09 14.84
N GLU A 184 3.14 -8.13 15.87
CA GLU A 184 3.57 -7.88 17.27
C GLU A 184 4.54 -8.95 17.78
N LEU A 185 4.32 -10.22 17.45
CA LEU A 185 5.25 -11.29 17.79
C LEU A 185 6.57 -11.15 17.02
N MET A 186 6.52 -10.71 15.77
CA MET A 186 7.72 -10.41 14.98
C MET A 186 8.51 -9.22 15.51
N HIS A 187 7.81 -8.15 15.91
CA HIS A 187 8.45 -6.99 16.53
C HIS A 187 9.23 -7.39 17.80
N LYS A 188 8.72 -8.34 18.58
CA LYS A 188 9.41 -8.87 19.77
C LYS A 188 10.61 -9.77 19.44
N ASN A 189 10.75 -10.22 18.19
CA ASN A 189 11.80 -11.11 17.75
C ASN A 189 12.40 -10.64 16.42
N GLU A 190 13.23 -9.61 16.48
CA GLU A 190 13.84 -8.99 15.29
C GLU A 190 14.73 -9.94 14.48
N HIS A 191 15.18 -11.07 15.05
CA HIS A 191 15.91 -12.11 14.31
C HIS A 191 15.09 -12.71 13.16
N LEU A 192 13.76 -12.62 13.20
CA LEU A 192 12.91 -13.08 12.10
C LEU A 192 13.10 -12.23 10.84
N LEU A 193 13.51 -10.96 10.97
CA LEU A 193 13.70 -10.06 9.83
C LEU A 193 14.82 -10.55 8.91
N THR A 194 15.87 -11.18 9.43
CA THR A 194 16.96 -11.70 8.59
C THR A 194 16.47 -12.78 7.63
N TYR A 195 15.52 -13.62 8.07
CA TYR A 195 14.91 -14.65 7.22
C TYR A 195 13.93 -14.09 6.18
N ILE A 196 13.47 -12.85 6.36
CA ILE A 196 12.61 -12.15 5.41
C ILE A 196 13.46 -11.48 4.33
N GLU A 197 14.55 -10.80 4.71
CA GLU A 197 15.34 -9.95 3.82
C GLU A 197 16.02 -10.68 2.66
N ASP A 198 16.29 -11.98 2.81
CA ASP A 198 16.96 -12.79 1.80
C ASP A 198 16.03 -13.32 0.70
N ASP A 199 14.72 -13.08 0.79
CA ASP A 199 13.73 -13.63 -0.13
C ASP A 199 12.75 -12.54 -0.64
N PRO A 200 12.72 -12.23 -1.95
CA PRO A 200 11.85 -11.19 -2.50
C PRO A 200 10.36 -11.50 -2.32
N GLU A 201 9.97 -12.78 -2.24
CA GLU A 201 8.60 -13.20 -2.01
C GLU A 201 8.18 -12.89 -0.57
N LYS A 202 9.01 -13.27 0.41
CA LYS A 202 8.79 -12.93 1.83
C LYS A 202 8.79 -11.42 2.07
N LEU A 203 9.74 -10.69 1.45
CA LEU A 203 9.80 -9.23 1.50
C LEU A 203 8.51 -8.59 0.99
N ALA A 204 7.97 -9.06 -0.14
CA ALA A 204 6.73 -8.53 -0.70
C ALA A 204 5.53 -8.77 0.23
N LEU A 205 5.38 -10.00 0.74
CA LEU A 205 4.30 -10.35 1.67
C LEU A 205 4.39 -9.54 2.97
N PHE A 206 5.60 -9.43 3.53
CA PHE A 206 5.85 -8.66 4.75
C PHE A 206 5.59 -7.16 4.54
N LEU A 207 6.09 -6.58 3.43
CA LEU A 207 5.87 -5.17 3.11
C LEU A 207 4.39 -4.83 3.03
N TYR A 208 3.59 -5.69 2.39
CA TYR A 208 2.15 -5.49 2.31
C TYR A 208 1.51 -5.49 3.71
N ALA A 209 1.85 -6.48 4.55
CA ALA A 209 1.30 -6.61 5.89
C ALA A 209 1.65 -5.40 6.79
N VAL A 210 2.92 -4.97 6.84
CA VAL A 210 3.32 -3.80 7.64
C VAL A 210 2.72 -2.50 7.11
N SER A 211 2.47 -2.41 5.79
CA SER A 211 1.85 -1.23 5.17
C SER A 211 0.38 -1.04 5.54
N LYS A 212 -0.32 -2.11 5.92
CA LYS A 212 -1.71 -2.06 6.40
C LYS A 212 -1.85 -1.51 7.81
N VAL A 213 -0.77 -1.49 8.61
CA VAL A 213 -0.78 -0.92 9.96
C VAL A 213 -0.64 0.61 9.87
N THR A 214 -1.77 1.32 9.70
CA THR A 214 -1.78 2.79 9.59
C THR A 214 -2.07 3.53 10.89
N SER A 215 -2.80 2.89 11.81
CA SER A 215 -3.16 3.44 13.12
C SER A 215 -3.63 2.31 14.05
N SER A 216 -2.72 1.72 14.82
CA SER A 216 -3.11 0.84 15.93
C SER A 216 -3.16 1.65 17.24
N GLN A 217 -3.86 1.13 18.25
CA GLN A 217 -3.79 1.68 19.60
C GLN A 217 -2.35 1.57 20.17
N ASP A 218 -1.58 0.59 19.69
CA ASP A 218 -0.17 0.42 20.01
C ASP A 218 0.73 1.32 19.15
N ARG A 219 1.16 2.43 19.74
CA ARG A 219 2.09 3.37 19.10
C ARG A 219 3.44 2.72 18.76
N SER A 220 3.90 1.78 19.59
CA SER A 220 5.19 1.11 19.41
C SER A 220 5.19 0.26 18.14
N LEU A 221 4.16 -0.58 17.98
CA LEU A 221 3.98 -1.38 16.76
C LEU A 221 3.82 -0.49 15.53
N THR A 222 3.05 0.60 15.62
CA THR A 222 2.83 1.51 14.49
C THR A 222 4.14 2.17 14.03
N GLU A 223 4.98 2.63 14.97
CA GLU A 223 6.28 3.21 14.65
C GLU A 223 7.23 2.18 14.03
N TRP A 224 7.31 0.98 14.62
CA TRP A 224 8.12 -0.11 14.07
C TRP A 224 7.68 -0.48 12.65
N CYS A 225 6.37 -0.70 12.41
CA CYS A 225 5.85 -1.00 11.07
C CYS A 225 6.15 0.11 10.06
N ARG A 226 6.10 1.39 10.48
CA ARG A 226 6.43 2.53 9.60
C ARG A 226 7.90 2.48 9.17
N ASP A 227 8.79 2.18 10.09
CA ASP A 227 10.23 2.13 9.84
C ASP A 227 10.59 0.91 8.98
N GLN A 228 9.99 -0.26 9.27
CA GLN A 228 10.14 -1.45 8.42
C GLN A 228 9.60 -1.24 7.01
N ARG A 229 8.44 -0.60 6.85
CA ARG A 229 7.88 -0.29 5.53
C ARG A 229 8.87 0.48 4.66
N GLU A 230 9.57 1.48 5.20
CA GLU A 230 10.55 2.24 4.43
C GLU A 230 11.79 1.40 4.06
N ARG A 231 12.32 0.63 5.02
CA ARG A 231 13.48 -0.25 4.82
C ARG A 231 13.19 -1.32 3.77
N VAL A 232 12.11 -2.07 3.97
CA VAL A 232 11.73 -3.20 3.12
C VAL A 232 11.38 -2.73 1.71
N ALA A 233 10.67 -1.61 1.55
CA ALA A 233 10.37 -1.07 0.23
C ALA A 233 11.62 -0.67 -0.56
N LYS A 234 12.68 -0.18 0.10
CA LYS A 234 13.96 0.11 -0.55
C LYS A 234 14.64 -1.16 -1.03
N ILE A 235 14.73 -2.19 -0.18
CA ILE A 235 15.33 -3.49 -0.53
C ILE A 235 14.58 -4.13 -1.71
N LEU A 236 13.24 -4.19 -1.63
CA LEU A 236 12.41 -4.77 -2.67
C LEU A 236 12.52 -4.02 -4.00
N ARG A 237 12.66 -2.69 -3.96
CA ARG A 237 12.94 -1.88 -5.16
C ARG A 237 14.33 -2.18 -5.73
N CYS A 238 15.36 -2.36 -4.90
CA CYS A 238 16.68 -2.76 -5.38
C CYS A 238 16.63 -4.11 -6.09
N PHE A 239 15.97 -5.12 -5.52
CA PHE A 239 15.74 -6.41 -6.20
C PHE A 239 15.03 -6.23 -7.55
N LEU A 240 13.97 -5.41 -7.62
CA LEU A 240 13.28 -5.15 -8.90
C LEU A 240 14.16 -4.46 -9.93
N VAL A 241 15.01 -3.54 -9.48
CA VAL A 241 15.92 -2.83 -10.37
C VAL A 241 17.03 -3.77 -10.81
N GLU A 242 17.76 -4.40 -9.90
CA GLU A 242 18.93 -5.24 -10.18
C GLU A 242 18.58 -6.49 -11.00
N ASP A 243 17.59 -7.27 -10.57
CA ASP A 243 17.27 -8.57 -11.18
C ASP A 243 16.38 -8.48 -12.42
N TYR A 244 15.54 -7.45 -12.52
CA TYR A 244 14.53 -7.36 -13.58
C TYR A 244 14.74 -6.20 -14.56
N LEU A 245 15.53 -5.18 -14.20
CA LEU A 245 15.73 -4.00 -15.04
C LEU A 245 17.20 -3.70 -15.37
N THR A 246 18.17 -3.98 -14.50
CA THR A 246 19.60 -3.57 -14.62
C THR A 246 20.45 -4.53 -15.45
N LEU A 247 19.81 -5.47 -16.15
CA LEU A 247 20.27 -5.90 -17.47
C LEU A 247 20.25 -4.73 -18.51
N SER A 248 20.02 -3.48 -18.08
CA SER A 248 19.71 -2.30 -18.88
C SER A 248 20.84 -1.66 -19.68
N ASP A 249 22.11 -2.06 -19.55
CA ASP A 249 23.14 -1.50 -20.45
C ASP A 249 23.42 -2.36 -21.68
N ASN A 250 22.97 -3.63 -21.73
CA ASN A 250 23.10 -4.44 -22.93
C ASN A 250 21.83 -5.22 -23.35
N PHE A 251 20.88 -5.52 -22.47
CA PHE A 251 19.69 -6.32 -22.84
C PHE A 251 18.53 -6.10 -21.86
N SER A 252 17.86 -4.94 -21.88
CA SER A 252 16.57 -4.83 -21.20
C SER A 252 15.50 -5.54 -22.03
N PHE A 253 14.62 -6.33 -21.39
CA PHE A 253 13.44 -6.95 -22.02
C PHE A 253 12.63 -5.96 -22.87
N VAL A 254 12.57 -4.71 -22.41
CA VAL A 254 11.94 -3.57 -23.07
C VAL A 254 12.75 -3.12 -24.30
N ASN A 255 14.07 -3.06 -24.24
CA ASN A 255 14.92 -2.80 -25.40
C ASN A 255 14.94 -3.96 -26.39
N ALA A 256 14.78 -5.21 -25.95
CA ALA A 256 14.60 -6.36 -26.84
C ALA A 256 13.25 -6.28 -27.58
N LEU A 257 12.18 -5.86 -26.90
CA LEU A 257 10.88 -5.56 -27.51
C LEU A 257 10.94 -4.34 -28.45
N ILE A 258 11.60 -3.25 -28.04
CA ILE A 258 11.76 -2.02 -28.84
C ILE A 258 12.68 -2.25 -30.05
N LYS A 259 13.81 -2.96 -29.88
CA LYS A 259 14.74 -3.32 -30.98
C LYS A 259 14.14 -4.38 -31.90
N ALA A 260 13.34 -5.31 -31.38
CA ALA A 260 12.53 -6.18 -32.21
C ALA A 260 11.66 -5.31 -33.12
N VAL A 261 10.87 -4.38 -32.57
CA VAL A 261 9.98 -3.48 -33.32
C VAL A 261 10.72 -2.52 -34.28
N GLN A 262 11.94 -2.09 -33.96
CA GLN A 262 12.71 -1.15 -34.80
C GLN A 262 13.58 -1.81 -35.88
N GLY A 263 13.77 -3.13 -35.87
CA GLY A 263 14.61 -3.88 -36.81
C GLY A 263 13.93 -5.17 -37.30
N LEU A 264 12.64 -5.09 -37.59
CA LEU A 264 11.73 -6.23 -37.69
C LEU A 264 12.00 -7.20 -38.86
N GLU A 265 12.74 -6.79 -39.90
CA GLU A 265 12.93 -7.64 -41.09
C GLU A 265 14.11 -8.61 -40.99
N GLU A 266 15.10 -8.37 -40.11
CA GLU A 266 16.35 -9.15 -40.10
C GLU A 266 16.63 -9.89 -38.77
N HIS A 267 15.81 -9.69 -37.74
CA HIS A 267 16.11 -10.26 -36.43
C HIS A 267 15.78 -11.77 -36.38
N PRO A 268 16.70 -12.67 -35.97
CA PRO A 268 16.55 -14.14 -36.01
C PRO A 268 15.43 -14.73 -35.14
N ILE A 269 14.72 -13.86 -34.43
CA ILE A 269 13.64 -14.14 -33.50
C ILE A 269 12.28 -13.86 -34.17
N VAL A 270 12.22 -13.24 -35.34
CA VAL A 270 10.96 -12.99 -36.06
C VAL A 270 10.69 -14.20 -36.95
N LYS A 271 9.58 -14.90 -36.70
CA LYS A 271 9.13 -16.09 -37.42
C LYS A 271 8.45 -15.74 -38.74
N GLU A 272 7.56 -14.74 -38.71
CA GLU A 272 6.94 -14.15 -39.91
C GLU A 272 6.42 -12.75 -39.58
N ILE A 273 6.19 -11.92 -40.60
CA ILE A 273 5.43 -10.67 -40.49
C ILE A 273 4.18 -10.84 -41.36
N LYS A 274 2.98 -10.72 -40.76
CA LYS A 274 1.70 -10.72 -41.48
C LYS A 274 0.89 -9.48 -41.11
N ASN A 275 0.41 -8.74 -42.12
CA ASN A 275 -0.42 -7.54 -41.94
C ASN A 275 0.18 -6.47 -41.02
N GLY A 276 1.52 -6.32 -41.00
CA GLY A 276 2.20 -5.39 -40.10
C GLY A 276 2.35 -5.90 -38.65
N GLU A 277 1.87 -7.11 -38.36
CA GLU A 277 2.11 -7.79 -37.09
C GLU A 277 3.25 -8.78 -37.22
N ALA A 278 4.20 -8.69 -36.29
CA ALA A 278 5.33 -9.57 -36.20
C ALA A 278 5.02 -10.79 -35.33
N VAL A 279 5.17 -11.98 -35.90
CA VAL A 279 5.11 -13.24 -35.16
C VAL A 279 6.53 -13.59 -34.72
N ILE A 280 6.77 -13.64 -33.42
CA ILE A 280 8.09 -13.86 -32.83
C ILE A 280 8.27 -15.36 -32.49
N ASP A 281 9.36 -15.98 -32.95
CA ASP A 281 9.81 -17.33 -32.60
C ASP A 281 10.50 -17.36 -31.23
N LEU A 282 9.69 -17.52 -30.20
CA LEU A 282 10.10 -17.44 -28.80
C LEU A 282 10.81 -18.70 -28.30
N GLN A 283 10.83 -19.79 -29.08
CA GLN A 283 11.63 -20.99 -28.78
C GLN A 283 13.14 -20.69 -28.87
N LYS A 284 13.51 -19.64 -29.61
CA LYS A 284 14.90 -19.15 -29.74
C LYS A 284 15.29 -18.14 -28.67
N ILE A 285 14.39 -17.82 -27.73
CA ILE A 285 14.62 -16.85 -26.67
C ILE A 285 14.63 -17.54 -25.31
N SER A 286 15.80 -17.73 -24.72
CA SER A 286 15.94 -18.05 -23.30
C SER A 286 16.10 -16.76 -22.48
N PHE A 287 15.01 -15.99 -22.30
CA PHE A 287 15.02 -14.97 -21.24
C PHE A 287 14.59 -15.63 -19.93
N PRO A 288 15.29 -15.38 -18.81
CA PRO A 288 14.73 -15.67 -17.50
C PRO A 288 13.54 -14.72 -17.29
N PHE A 289 12.34 -15.16 -17.67
CA PHE A 289 11.14 -14.39 -17.42
C PHE A 289 10.86 -14.37 -15.89
N PRO A 290 10.57 -13.21 -15.29
CA PRO A 290 10.12 -13.14 -13.89
C PRO A 290 8.95 -14.08 -13.65
N ARG A 291 8.93 -14.77 -12.50
CA ARG A 291 7.71 -15.39 -11.95
C ARG A 291 6.58 -14.35 -11.86
N LEU A 292 5.49 -14.53 -12.61
CA LEU A 292 4.40 -13.55 -12.74
C LEU A 292 3.72 -13.30 -11.39
N ASP A 293 3.50 -14.36 -10.63
CA ASP A 293 2.97 -14.32 -9.27
C ASP A 293 3.86 -13.49 -8.32
N LEU A 294 5.18 -13.65 -8.41
CA LEU A 294 6.13 -12.88 -7.60
C LEU A 294 6.07 -11.39 -7.96
N VAL A 295 6.13 -11.07 -9.25
CA VAL A 295 5.99 -9.68 -9.73
C VAL A 295 4.66 -9.08 -9.26
N SER A 296 3.58 -9.86 -9.30
CA SER A 296 2.26 -9.44 -8.83
C SER A 296 2.27 -9.09 -7.34
N LYS A 297 2.85 -9.95 -6.50
CA LYS A 297 2.99 -9.72 -5.05
C LYS A 297 3.84 -8.47 -4.78
N MET A 298 4.95 -8.29 -5.50
CA MET A 298 5.82 -7.12 -5.36
C MET A 298 5.10 -5.83 -5.75
N ILE A 299 4.34 -5.83 -6.85
CA ILE A 299 3.53 -4.68 -7.28
C ILE A 299 2.48 -4.36 -6.21
N LEU A 300 1.72 -5.35 -5.74
CA LEU A 300 0.72 -5.16 -4.68
C LEU A 300 1.33 -4.54 -3.42
N ALA A 301 2.47 -5.07 -2.98
CA ALA A 301 3.17 -4.63 -1.79
C ALA A 301 3.67 -3.18 -1.90
N LEU A 302 4.34 -2.84 -3.01
CA LEU A 302 4.86 -1.50 -3.24
C LEU A 302 3.74 -0.48 -3.45
N TYR A 303 2.65 -0.88 -4.11
CA TYR A 303 1.47 -0.05 -4.26
C TYR A 303 0.83 0.27 -2.92
N GLU A 304 0.58 -0.74 -2.08
CA GLU A 304 0.03 -0.56 -0.73
C GLU A 304 0.92 0.34 0.14
N ALA A 305 2.23 0.13 0.06
CA ALA A 305 3.24 0.93 0.76
C ALA A 305 3.32 2.39 0.26
N GLY A 306 2.69 2.72 -0.87
CA GLY A 306 2.71 4.06 -1.49
C GLY A 306 3.97 4.34 -2.30
N TYR A 307 4.69 3.30 -2.68
CA TYR A 307 5.89 3.35 -3.53
C TYR A 307 5.57 3.05 -5.00
N LEU A 308 4.40 2.51 -5.34
CA LEU A 308 3.87 2.63 -6.70
C LEU A 308 2.75 3.65 -6.66
N ARG A 309 2.78 4.63 -7.57
CA ARG A 309 1.77 5.67 -7.64
C ARG A 309 0.49 5.07 -8.21
N PRO A 310 -0.65 5.13 -7.49
CA PRO A 310 -1.90 5.16 -8.19
C PRO A 310 -2.00 6.53 -8.85
N PHE A 311 -2.40 6.52 -10.12
CA PHE A 311 -2.87 7.66 -10.89
C PHE A 311 -1.80 8.55 -11.56
N THR A 312 -2.10 8.85 -12.82
CA THR A 312 -1.92 10.16 -13.47
C THR A 312 -2.57 11.27 -12.64
N LEU A 313 -2.12 11.49 -11.41
CA LEU A 313 -2.40 12.71 -10.66
C LEU A 313 -1.27 13.67 -10.97
N SER A 314 -1.63 14.87 -11.40
CA SER A 314 -0.69 15.98 -11.42
C SER A 314 -0.03 16.10 -10.04
N LYS A 315 1.18 16.64 -9.98
CA LYS A 315 1.91 16.85 -8.71
C LYS A 315 1.01 17.46 -7.61
N LYS A 316 0.07 18.33 -7.99
CA LYS A 316 -0.91 18.96 -7.10
C LYS A 316 -1.91 17.98 -6.50
N GLU A 317 -2.41 17.03 -7.28
CA GLU A 317 -3.41 16.07 -6.82
C GLU A 317 -2.77 14.91 -6.04
N ALA A 318 -1.52 14.55 -6.33
CA ALA A 318 -0.73 13.65 -5.50
C ALA A 318 -0.43 14.27 -4.12
N ASP A 319 -0.14 15.57 -4.08
CA ASP A 319 0.00 16.30 -2.83
C ASP A 319 -1.34 16.43 -2.10
N ALA A 320 -2.45 16.63 -2.81
CA ALA A 320 -3.80 16.62 -2.24
C ALA A 320 -4.19 15.25 -1.68
N TYR A 321 -3.89 14.15 -2.38
CA TYR A 321 -4.15 12.79 -1.90
C TYR A 321 -3.30 12.45 -0.67
N ARG A 322 -2.02 12.86 -0.64
CA ARG A 322 -1.20 12.77 0.57
C ARG A 322 -1.77 13.63 1.70
N GLN A 323 -2.33 14.80 1.40
CA GLN A 323 -3.00 15.66 2.37
C GLN A 323 -4.27 15.01 2.92
N ILE A 324 -5.12 14.44 2.06
CA ILE A 324 -6.36 13.76 2.45
C ILE A 324 -6.06 12.48 3.24
N ARG A 325 -5.05 11.70 2.83
CA ARG A 325 -4.59 10.52 3.58
C ARG A 325 -3.94 10.91 4.91
N ALA A 326 -3.24 12.05 4.98
CA ALA A 326 -2.70 12.62 6.22
C ALA A 326 -3.80 13.19 7.14
N GLU A 327 -4.88 13.75 6.58
CA GLU A 327 -6.05 14.21 7.31
C GLU A 327 -6.88 13.05 7.87
N LEU A 328 -7.08 11.98 7.09
CA LEU A 328 -7.75 10.74 7.52
C LEU A 328 -6.94 9.99 8.60
N SER A 329 -5.61 10.08 8.57
CA SER A 329 -4.72 9.50 9.59
C SER A 329 -4.44 10.43 10.78
N GLY A 330 -5.12 11.58 10.87
CA GLY A 330 -4.97 12.53 11.97
C GLY A 330 -3.60 13.21 12.06
N TYR A 331 -2.72 13.01 11.07
CA TYR A 331 -1.37 13.57 11.03
C TYR A 331 -1.40 14.99 10.46
N ARG A 332 -1.88 15.95 11.24
CA ARG A 332 -1.87 17.36 10.85
C ARG A 332 -0.50 17.98 11.16
N ARG A 333 0.45 17.89 10.21
CA ARG A 333 1.61 18.80 10.20
C ARG A 333 1.10 20.20 9.87
N VAL A 334 0.71 20.97 10.88
CA VAL A 334 0.62 22.42 10.72
C VAL A 334 2.04 22.88 10.38
N ARG A 335 2.26 23.39 9.15
CA ARG A 335 3.58 23.82 8.73
C ARG A 335 4.02 24.93 9.68
N LYS A 336 5.19 24.80 10.32
CA LYS A 336 5.69 25.74 11.35
C LYS A 336 5.58 27.20 10.89
N TYR A 337 5.76 27.44 9.59
CA TYR A 337 5.66 28.76 8.95
C TYR A 337 4.23 29.30 8.89
N GLU A 338 3.21 28.45 8.69
CA GLU A 338 1.80 28.87 8.69
C GLU A 338 1.34 29.20 10.10
N LEU A 339 1.78 28.43 11.10
CA LEU A 339 1.51 28.74 12.51
C LEU A 339 2.20 30.04 12.93
N ALA A 340 3.47 30.22 12.57
CA ALA A 340 4.22 31.45 12.82
C ALA A 340 3.58 32.66 12.12
N PHE A 341 3.11 32.48 10.88
CA PHE A 341 2.41 33.52 10.12
C PHE A 341 1.08 33.90 10.77
N VAL A 342 0.27 32.92 11.19
CA VAL A 342 -1.00 33.17 11.89
C VAL A 342 -0.74 33.85 13.24
N LEU A 343 0.30 33.44 13.98
CA LEU A 343 0.67 34.10 15.23
C LEU A 343 1.12 35.54 15.00
N ALA A 344 2.00 35.78 14.01
CA ALA A 344 2.52 37.09 13.68
C ALA A 344 1.41 38.04 13.19
N SER A 345 0.51 37.55 12.32
CA SER A 345 -0.63 38.33 11.82
C SER A 345 -1.68 38.60 12.91
N SER A 346 -1.89 37.67 13.83
CA SER A 346 -2.76 37.91 15.00
C SER A 346 -2.17 38.95 15.95
N ILE A 347 -0.86 38.88 16.25
CA ILE A 347 -0.15 39.87 17.06
C ILE A 347 -0.16 41.24 16.38
N LEU A 348 0.08 41.31 15.08
CA LEU A 348 0.05 42.54 14.29
C LEU A 348 -1.36 43.16 14.28
N PHE A 349 -2.40 42.35 14.08
CA PHE A 349 -3.79 42.79 14.13
C PHE A 349 -4.14 43.38 15.49
N ILE A 350 -3.74 42.71 16.57
CA ILE A 350 -3.91 43.19 17.95
C ILE A 350 -3.16 44.50 18.19
N LEU A 351 -1.94 44.66 17.66
CA LEU A 351 -1.14 45.89 17.80
C LEU A 351 -1.72 47.06 17.02
N LEU A 352 -2.36 46.79 15.88
CA LEU A 352 -3.00 47.81 15.04
C LEU A 352 -4.41 48.18 15.51
N LEU A 353 -5.09 47.31 16.27
CA LEU A 353 -6.45 47.53 16.77
C LEU A 353 -6.60 48.83 17.60
N PRO A 354 -5.68 49.19 18.53
CA PRO A 354 -5.74 50.45 19.26
C PRO A 354 -5.60 51.66 18.34
N ILE A 355 -4.80 51.59 17.27
CA ILE A 355 -4.61 52.71 16.35
C ILE A 355 -5.91 52.97 15.58
N ILE A 356 -6.60 51.92 15.13
CA ILE A 356 -7.90 52.01 14.47
C ILE A 356 -8.96 52.56 15.44
N ILE A 357 -8.97 52.07 16.69
CA ILE A 357 -9.97 52.46 17.71
C ILE A 357 -9.67 53.83 18.32
N ILE A 358 -8.44 54.35 18.28
CA ILE A 358 -8.09 55.71 18.76
C ILE A 358 -8.33 56.76 17.67
N HIS A 359 -8.08 56.43 16.40
CA HIS A 359 -8.28 57.39 15.30
C HIS A 359 -9.73 57.55 14.85
N VAL A 360 -10.59 56.54 15.05
CA VAL A 360 -12.02 56.64 14.70
C VAL A 360 -12.80 57.60 15.63
N PRO A 361 -12.58 57.65 16.96
CA PRO A 361 -13.23 58.58 17.88
C PRO A 361 -12.50 59.93 18.03
N SER A 362 -11.21 60.02 17.66
CA SER A 362 -10.47 61.30 17.59
C SER A 362 -11.15 62.34 16.69
N ILE A 363 -11.92 61.86 15.70
CA ILE A 363 -12.72 62.71 14.80
C ILE A 363 -14.00 63.24 15.49
N MET A 364 -14.39 62.71 16.66
CA MET A 364 -15.64 63.03 17.36
C MET A 364 -15.48 63.15 18.90
N ALA A 365 -14.89 64.28 19.34
CA ALA A 365 -15.19 65.06 20.56
C ALA A 365 -14.82 64.57 22.00
N ASN A 366 -14.45 65.58 22.80
CA ASN A 366 -14.26 65.73 24.27
C ASN A 366 -13.13 64.97 25.00
N LEU A 367 -12.01 65.70 25.17
CA LEU A 367 -10.73 65.30 25.78
C LEU A 367 -10.80 64.64 27.18
N VAL A 368 -11.74 65.04 28.04
CA VAL A 368 -11.74 64.65 29.46
C VAL A 368 -12.36 63.26 29.68
N THR A 369 -13.40 62.91 28.91
CA THR A 369 -13.99 61.57 28.91
C THR A 369 -13.12 60.54 28.19
N THR A 370 -12.32 60.98 27.21
CA THR A 370 -11.39 60.10 26.47
C THR A 370 -10.28 59.56 27.37
N ILE A 371 -9.75 60.35 28.31
CA ILE A 371 -8.61 59.93 29.15
C ILE A 371 -9.01 58.86 30.18
N LEU A 372 -10.18 59.00 30.80
CA LEU A 372 -10.74 58.02 31.75
C LEU A 372 -11.24 56.74 31.04
N SER A 373 -11.80 56.87 29.84
CA SER A 373 -12.18 55.70 29.03
C SER A 373 -10.96 54.99 28.46
N LEU A 374 -9.87 55.69 28.14
CA LEU A 374 -8.62 55.10 27.66
C LEU A 374 -8.03 54.16 28.72
N TRP A 375 -7.93 54.57 29.98
CA TRP A 375 -7.35 53.73 31.05
C TRP A 375 -8.14 52.44 31.31
N SER A 376 -9.47 52.55 31.42
CA SER A 376 -10.35 51.40 31.63
C SER A 376 -10.43 50.50 30.38
N PHE A 377 -10.38 51.07 29.19
CA PHE A 377 -10.32 50.34 27.92
C PHE A 377 -9.00 49.60 27.74
N TYR A 378 -7.84 50.20 28.08
CA TYR A 378 -6.54 49.52 28.01
C TYR A 378 -6.48 48.32 28.95
N VAL A 379 -6.97 48.46 30.19
CA VAL A 379 -7.00 47.34 31.14
C VAL A 379 -7.88 46.20 30.62
N ILE A 380 -9.07 46.50 30.10
CA ILE A 380 -9.96 45.48 29.51
C ILE A 380 -9.31 44.86 28.26
N LEU A 381 -8.69 45.65 27.40
CA LEU A 381 -8.00 45.16 26.20
C LEU A 381 -6.85 44.20 26.58
N TYR A 382 -6.02 44.56 27.57
CA TYR A 382 -4.94 43.71 28.05
C TYR A 382 -5.45 42.41 28.68
N ILE A 383 -6.53 42.46 29.46
CA ILE A 383 -7.14 41.25 30.04
C ILE A 383 -7.71 40.35 28.94
N THR A 384 -8.44 40.93 27.98
CA THR A 384 -9.04 40.17 26.86
C THR A 384 -7.94 39.58 25.96
N LEU A 385 -6.83 40.31 25.79
CA LEU A 385 -5.65 39.85 25.06
C LEU A 385 -4.98 38.67 25.76
N ILE A 386 -4.79 38.73 27.08
CA ILE A 386 -4.22 37.61 27.85
C ILE A 386 -5.14 36.39 27.76
N VAL A 387 -6.46 36.57 27.89
CA VAL A 387 -7.43 35.47 27.75
C VAL A 387 -7.39 34.88 26.34
N PHE A 388 -7.31 35.70 25.30
CA PHE A 388 -7.23 35.24 23.92
C PHE A 388 -5.91 34.51 23.64
N ILE A 389 -4.77 35.02 24.12
CA ILE A 389 -3.47 34.36 24.03
C ILE A 389 -3.52 33.01 24.75
N VAL A 390 -4.10 32.94 25.95
CA VAL A 390 -4.25 31.69 26.71
C VAL A 390 -5.15 30.68 25.99
N ILE A 391 -6.27 31.12 25.40
CA ILE A 391 -7.18 30.26 24.64
C ILE A 391 -6.52 29.77 23.35
N LEU A 392 -5.78 30.63 22.65
CA LEU A 392 -5.16 30.32 21.37
C LEU A 392 -3.92 29.43 21.58
N ILE A 393 -3.08 29.73 22.57
CA ILE A 393 -1.99 28.84 23.01
C ILE A 393 -2.57 27.51 23.50
N SER A 394 -3.62 27.51 24.34
CA SER A 394 -4.24 26.27 24.82
C SER A 394 -4.86 25.45 23.68
N SER A 395 -5.46 26.08 22.68
CA SER A 395 -6.03 25.40 21.51
C SER A 395 -4.96 24.83 20.59
N ILE A 396 -3.82 25.52 20.45
CA ILE A 396 -2.61 25.03 19.77
C ILE A 396 -2.00 23.87 20.58
N TRP A 397 -1.96 23.97 21.90
CA TRP A 397 -1.33 22.98 22.77
C TRP A 397 -2.14 21.68 22.87
N LYS A 398 -3.46 21.79 23.01
CA LYS A 398 -4.38 20.65 23.12
C LYS A 398 -4.55 19.88 21.81
N ARG A 399 -4.18 20.46 20.66
CA ARG A 399 -4.28 19.83 19.32
C ARG A 399 -2.94 19.62 18.60
N GLY A 400 -1.83 20.21 19.06
CA GLY A 400 -0.58 20.31 18.29
C GLY A 400 0.60 19.44 18.75
N TYR A 401 0.51 18.68 19.85
CA TYR A 401 1.62 17.83 20.35
C TYR A 401 3.02 18.51 20.33
N ILE A 402 3.11 19.79 20.67
CA ILE A 402 4.39 20.49 20.79
C ILE A 402 4.99 20.13 22.16
N THR A 403 6.13 19.44 22.15
CA THR A 403 6.86 19.08 23.38
C THR A 403 7.50 20.32 24.01
N SER A 404 7.59 20.36 25.35
CA SER A 404 8.23 21.48 26.08
C SER A 404 9.68 21.74 25.64
N LEU A 405 10.34 20.71 25.10
CA LEU A 405 11.70 20.78 24.56
C LEU A 405 11.79 21.63 23.29
N ASP A 406 10.81 21.51 22.38
CA ASP A 406 10.76 22.28 21.14
C ASP A 406 10.46 23.76 21.40
N LEU A 407 9.65 24.05 22.41
CA LEU A 407 9.34 25.41 22.82
C LEU A 407 10.60 26.12 23.35
N ARG A 408 11.40 25.43 24.15
CA ARG A 408 12.67 25.94 24.69
C ARG A 408 13.67 26.25 23.57
N LYS A 409 13.82 25.35 22.59
CA LYS A 409 14.69 25.58 21.42
C LYS A 409 14.26 26.79 20.60
N MET A 410 12.96 26.95 20.40
CA MET A 410 12.41 28.06 19.61
C MET A 410 12.60 29.41 20.33
N ILE A 411 12.45 29.45 21.66
CA ILE A 411 12.75 30.64 22.46
C ILE A 411 14.26 30.96 22.42
N GLU A 412 15.12 29.94 22.55
CA GLU A 412 16.58 30.12 22.46
C GLU A 412 17.02 30.64 21.07
N GLU A 413 16.38 30.20 19.98
CA GLU A 413 16.63 30.71 18.62
C GLU A 413 16.17 32.16 18.44
N ILE A 414 15.00 32.54 18.98
CA ILE A 414 14.51 33.92 18.93
C ILE A 414 15.45 34.84 19.72
N ILE A 415 15.90 34.41 20.91
CA ILE A 415 16.87 35.17 21.71
C ILE A 415 18.21 35.31 20.97
N ARG A 416 18.66 34.26 20.27
CA ARG A 416 19.86 34.33 19.43
C ARG A 416 19.72 35.31 18.28
N LEU A 417 18.60 35.28 17.55
CA LEU A 417 18.31 36.18 16.44
C LEU A 417 18.28 37.64 16.88
N ILE A 418 17.69 37.93 18.04
CA ILE A 418 17.68 39.27 18.64
C ILE A 418 19.09 39.72 19.03
N ARG A 419 19.94 38.81 19.53
CA ARG A 419 21.34 39.12 19.89
C ARG A 419 22.28 39.26 18.69
N SER A 420 21.99 38.62 17.56
CA SER A 420 22.83 38.69 16.35
C SER A 420 22.44 39.80 15.38
N GLY A 421 21.31 40.48 15.62
CA GLY A 421 20.81 41.60 14.80
C GLY A 421 20.99 42.97 15.44
N GLY A 422 21.91 43.11 16.41
CA GLY A 422 22.28 44.37 17.07
C GLY A 422 23.68 44.81 16.68
#